data_AF-A0A351G0U1-F1
#
_entry.id   AF-A0A351G0U1-F1
#
_cell.length_a   1.000
_cell.length_b   1.000
_cell.length_c   1.000
_cell.angle_alpha   90.00
_cell.angle_beta   90.00
_cell.angle_gamma   90.00
#
_symmetry.space_group_name_H-M   'P 1'
#
loop_
_entity.id
_entity.type
_entity.pdbx_description
1 polymer ?
#
loop_
_entity_poly.entity_id
_entity_poly.type
_entity_poly.pdbx_seq_one_letter_code
_entity_poly.pdbx_strand_id
1 'polypeptide(L)'
;MTGNRASSHRWSPGCAIALDDRLRQAGLLEDGATLWISYVFHVTKEIEHRQGGGTVLLSTQDLNEGVGFAANPREYQTAVVVKGQLKGRRITSSKLETPTLVVGKVTWGKNGEGDRFVPYLPGHELKHPEDHGRPSVPFDIDQTKLSLLVLQGEGQFDEIRIGPTYESVVGSGVKTQ
;
A
#
# COMPACT_ATOMS: atom_id res chain seq x y z
N MET A 1 -11.31 -10.13 5.22
CA MET A 1 -11.23 -8.72 4.77
C MET A 1 -11.34 -7.84 6.00
N THR A 2 -10.37 -6.98 6.26
CA THR A 2 -10.40 -6.00 7.35
C THR A 2 -10.35 -4.62 6.69
N GLY A 3 -11.46 -3.87 6.74
CA GLY A 3 -11.49 -2.48 6.28
C GLY A 3 -11.29 -1.58 7.48
N ASN A 4 -10.19 -0.82 7.49
CA ASN A 4 -9.84 0.09 8.57
C ASN A 4 -9.72 1.51 8.02
N ARG A 5 -10.24 2.49 8.77
CA ARG A 5 -10.08 3.92 8.53
C ARG A 5 -9.10 4.50 9.55
N ALA A 6 -8.15 5.32 9.10
CA ALA A 6 -7.18 5.95 9.98
C ALA A 6 -6.83 7.37 9.51
N SER A 7 -6.64 8.25 10.49
CA SER A 7 -6.17 9.62 10.28
C SER A 7 -4.92 9.80 11.12
N SER A 8 -3.79 10.19 10.52
CA SER A 8 -2.59 10.56 11.27
C SER A 8 -2.25 12.04 11.06
N HIS A 9 -1.82 12.67 12.16
CA HIS A 9 -1.38 14.06 12.21
C HIS A 9 0.15 14.11 12.37
N ARG A 10 0.82 15.20 11.99
CA ARG A 10 2.29 15.36 12.08
C ARG A 10 2.91 15.07 13.44
N TRP A 11 2.15 15.30 14.51
CA TRP A 11 2.56 15.10 15.89
C TRP A 11 2.11 13.76 16.47
N SER A 12 1.40 12.96 15.67
CA SER A 12 1.22 11.54 15.96
C SER A 12 2.50 10.82 15.50
N PRO A 13 3.13 9.98 16.33
CA PRO A 13 4.35 9.25 15.99
C PRO A 13 4.18 8.20 14.86
N GLY A 14 3.12 8.31 14.07
CA GLY A 14 2.60 7.24 13.22
C GLY A 14 1.73 6.28 14.03
N CYS A 15 0.95 5.48 13.30
CA CYS A 15 0.21 4.36 13.87
C CYS A 15 0.83 3.07 13.33
N ALA A 16 1.20 2.15 14.21
CA ALA A 16 1.57 0.79 13.84
C ALA A 16 0.50 -0.16 14.36
N ILE A 17 -0.11 -0.91 13.45
CA ILE A 17 -1.12 -1.93 13.75
C ILE A 17 -0.45 -3.27 13.55
N ALA A 18 -0.34 -4.06 14.63
CA ALA A 18 0.11 -5.44 14.51
C ALA A 18 -0.92 -6.24 13.69
N LEU A 19 -0.44 -6.93 12.67
CA LEU A 19 -1.25 -7.86 11.89
C LEU A 19 -1.27 -9.21 12.58
N ASP A 20 -2.39 -9.91 12.45
CA ASP A 20 -2.46 -11.30 12.85
C ASP A 20 -1.73 -12.21 11.85
N ASP A 21 -1.55 -13.49 12.21
CA ASP A 21 -0.83 -14.45 11.38
C ASP A 21 -1.58 -14.85 10.09
N ARG A 22 -2.73 -14.23 9.77
CA ARG A 22 -3.57 -14.65 8.63
C ARG A 22 -2.87 -14.51 7.29
N LEU A 23 -2.00 -13.51 7.11
CA LEU A 23 -1.23 -13.36 5.86
C LEU A 23 -0.28 -14.53 5.66
N ARG A 24 0.40 -14.95 6.73
CA ARG A 24 1.30 -16.11 6.72
C ARG A 24 0.51 -17.41 6.52
N GLN A 25 -0.59 -17.60 7.24
CA GLN A 25 -1.43 -18.80 7.13
C GLN A 25 -2.07 -18.94 5.74
N ALA A 26 -2.33 -17.83 5.06
CA ALA A 26 -2.83 -17.82 3.69
C ALA A 26 -1.71 -18.02 2.63
N GLY A 27 -0.45 -18.23 3.05
CA GLY A 27 0.69 -18.41 2.15
C GLY A 27 1.08 -17.15 1.39
N LEU A 28 0.58 -15.97 1.78
CA LEU A 28 0.77 -14.73 1.01
C LEU A 28 2.14 -14.08 1.23
N LEU A 29 2.95 -14.65 2.13
CA LEU A 29 4.31 -14.21 2.45
C LEU A 29 5.34 -15.31 2.08
N GLU A 30 4.97 -16.27 1.25
CA GLU A 30 5.90 -17.30 0.74
C GLU A 30 6.62 -16.80 -0.52
N ASP A 31 7.83 -17.32 -0.77
CA ASP A 31 8.57 -17.06 -2.00
C ASP A 31 7.75 -17.43 -3.24
N GLY A 32 7.70 -16.54 -4.22
CA GLY A 32 6.88 -16.72 -5.43
C GLY A 32 5.38 -16.43 -5.23
N ALA A 33 4.92 -16.16 -4.01
CA ALA A 33 3.52 -15.80 -3.77
C ALA A 33 3.22 -14.37 -4.27
N THR A 34 1.93 -14.11 -4.45
CA THR A 34 1.43 -12.78 -4.82
C THR A 34 0.56 -12.24 -3.70
N LEU A 35 0.80 -10.99 -3.34
CA LEU A 35 0.01 -10.22 -2.40
C LEU A 35 -0.61 -9.02 -3.14
N TRP A 36 -1.88 -8.76 -2.89
CA TRP A 36 -2.56 -7.54 -3.33
C TRP A 36 -2.82 -6.62 -2.15
N ILE A 37 -2.74 -5.34 -2.42
CA ILE A 37 -2.79 -4.28 -1.42
C ILE A 37 -3.46 -3.06 -2.02
N SER A 38 -4.43 -2.46 -1.33
CA SER A 38 -5.11 -1.25 -1.80
C SER A 38 -5.28 -0.21 -0.71
N TYR A 39 -5.35 1.04 -1.14
CA TYR A 39 -5.54 2.20 -0.30
C TYR A 39 -6.35 3.26 -1.00
N VAL A 40 -7.27 3.90 -0.27
CA VAL A 40 -7.85 5.16 -0.69
C VAL A 40 -7.08 6.27 0.02
N PHE A 41 -6.38 7.08 -0.77
CA PHE A 41 -5.77 8.31 -0.28
C PHE A 41 -6.68 9.49 -0.54
N HIS A 42 -6.86 10.32 0.47
CA HIS A 42 -7.55 11.59 0.33
C HIS A 42 -6.64 12.73 0.83
N VAL A 43 -6.14 13.51 -0.12
CA VAL A 43 -5.33 14.70 0.14
C VAL A 43 -6.27 15.91 0.14
N THR A 44 -6.44 16.56 1.29
CA THR A 44 -7.35 17.71 1.46
C THR A 44 -6.58 19.01 1.71
N LYS A 45 -7.25 20.14 1.49
CA LYS A 45 -6.80 21.50 1.83
C LYS A 45 -6.89 21.79 3.32
N GLU A 46 -7.73 21.05 4.04
CA GLU A 46 -7.94 21.18 5.49
C GLU A 46 -6.78 20.58 6.30
N ILE A 47 -5.88 19.82 5.67
CA ILE A 47 -4.60 19.47 6.28
C ILE A 47 -3.86 20.80 6.45
N GLU A 48 -3.77 21.30 7.69
CA GLU A 48 -3.33 22.65 8.09
C GLU A 48 -1.92 23.05 7.58
N HIS A 49 -1.20 22.15 6.93
CA HIS A 49 0.20 22.30 6.55
C HIS A 49 0.45 21.97 5.08
N ARG A 50 1.27 22.81 4.43
CA ARG A 50 1.67 22.73 3.01
C ARG A 50 2.44 21.44 2.62
N GLN A 51 2.56 20.46 3.51
CA GLN A 51 3.31 19.21 3.34
C GLN A 51 2.42 17.95 3.37
N GLY A 52 1.09 18.08 3.27
CA GLY A 52 0.15 16.96 3.32
C GLY A 52 0.57 15.74 2.52
N GLY A 53 0.51 14.57 3.11
CA GLY A 53 1.04 13.33 2.56
C GLY A 53 1.50 12.36 3.64
N GLY A 54 1.66 11.10 3.26
CA GLY A 54 2.10 10.08 4.18
C GLY A 54 2.37 8.76 3.50
N THR A 55 2.78 7.79 4.30
CA THR A 55 3.03 6.41 3.86
C THR A 55 2.05 5.47 4.53
N VAL A 56 1.67 4.43 3.80
CA VAL A 56 1.11 3.23 4.39
C VAL A 56 1.91 2.04 3.93
N LEU A 57 2.52 1.34 4.88
CA LEU A 57 3.46 0.27 4.63
C LEU A 57 3.05 -0.99 5.38
N LEU A 58 3.09 -2.12 4.70
CA LEU A 58 3.28 -3.41 5.35
C LEU A 58 4.78 -3.52 5.66
N SER A 59 5.14 -3.61 6.94
CA SER A 59 6.53 -3.45 7.41
C SER A 59 6.95 -4.52 8.42
N THR A 60 8.27 -4.68 8.54
CA THR A 60 8.92 -5.41 9.62
C THR A 60 8.83 -4.64 10.94
N GLN A 61 9.02 -5.33 12.07
CA GLN A 61 8.97 -4.69 13.39
C GLN A 61 10.04 -3.61 13.61
N ASP A 62 11.22 -3.80 13.01
CA ASP A 62 12.33 -2.85 13.08
C ASP A 62 12.21 -1.70 12.06
N LEU A 63 11.15 -1.71 11.24
CA LEU A 63 10.85 -0.72 10.19
C LEU A 63 11.93 -0.61 9.10
N ASN A 64 12.89 -1.54 9.06
CA ASN A 64 13.95 -1.50 8.06
C ASN A 64 13.49 -2.02 6.70
N GLU A 65 12.39 -2.76 6.65
CA GLU A 65 11.84 -3.32 5.43
C GLU A 65 10.33 -3.12 5.36
N GLY A 66 9.81 -2.89 4.15
CA GLY A 66 8.38 -2.79 3.95
C GLY A 66 7.97 -2.39 2.54
N VAL A 67 6.69 -2.56 2.25
CA VAL A 67 6.09 -2.28 0.94
C VAL A 67 4.69 -1.69 1.10
N GLY A 68 4.35 -0.72 0.26
CA GLY A 68 3.04 -0.10 0.26
C GLY A 68 3.02 1.16 -0.58
N PHE A 69 2.34 2.21 -0.13
CA PHE A 69 2.16 3.42 -0.93
C PHE A 69 2.56 4.67 -0.15
N ALA A 70 2.94 5.70 -0.90
CA ALA A 70 3.14 7.04 -0.38
C ALA A 70 2.29 8.03 -1.17
N ALA A 71 1.85 9.08 -0.49
CA ALA A 71 1.22 10.23 -1.10
C ALA A 71 1.89 11.50 -0.60
N ASN A 72 1.94 12.51 -1.45
CA ASN A 72 2.24 13.89 -1.09
C ASN A 72 1.30 14.82 -1.88
N PRO A 73 1.37 16.16 -1.74
CA PRO A 73 0.40 17.03 -2.41
C PRO A 73 0.50 17.00 -3.94
N ARG A 74 1.59 16.46 -4.49
CA ARG A 74 1.87 16.45 -5.93
C ARG A 74 1.63 15.10 -6.57
N GLU A 75 1.91 14.01 -5.87
CA GLU A 75 1.84 12.67 -6.46
C GLU A 75 1.59 11.53 -5.48
N TYR A 76 1.02 10.46 -6.04
CA TYR A 76 0.98 9.12 -5.46
C TYR A 76 2.17 8.31 -5.96
N GLN A 77 2.75 7.52 -5.07
CA GLN A 77 3.92 6.72 -5.33
C GLN A 77 3.76 5.29 -4.79
N THR A 78 4.38 4.32 -5.44
CA THR A 78 4.77 3.08 -4.77
C THR A 78 5.81 3.41 -3.71
N ALA A 79 5.81 2.71 -2.58
CA ALA A 79 6.76 2.89 -1.50
C ALA A 79 7.37 1.54 -1.12
N VAL A 80 8.69 1.44 -1.20
CA VAL A 80 9.44 0.25 -0.76
C VAL A 80 10.55 0.70 0.17
N VAL A 81 10.63 0.11 1.35
CA VAL A 81 11.72 0.36 2.31
C VAL A 81 12.65 -0.83 2.28
N VAL A 82 13.95 -0.58 2.06
CA VAL A 82 15.00 -1.60 2.10
C VAL A 82 16.14 -1.05 2.96
N LYS A 83 16.50 -1.76 4.03
CA LYS A 83 17.52 -1.32 5.01
C LYS A 83 17.27 0.10 5.54
N GLY A 84 16.01 0.40 5.86
CA GLY A 84 15.54 1.69 6.37
C GLY A 84 15.46 2.80 5.33
N GLN A 85 15.80 2.53 4.06
CA GLN A 85 15.75 3.52 2.98
C GLN A 85 14.46 3.39 2.16
N LEU A 86 13.64 4.43 2.21
CA LEU A 86 12.43 4.54 1.39
C LEU A 86 12.79 4.86 -0.07
N LYS A 87 12.27 4.04 -0.99
CA LYS A 87 12.36 4.20 -2.44
C LYS A 87 10.96 4.34 -3.01
N GLY A 88 10.68 5.54 -3.53
CA GLY A 88 9.41 5.89 -4.16
C GLY A 88 9.46 5.78 -5.67
N ARG A 89 8.35 5.38 -6.32
CA ARG A 89 8.16 5.56 -7.77
C ARG A 89 6.79 6.13 -8.04
N ARG A 90 6.75 7.24 -8.79
CA ARG A 90 5.51 7.93 -9.16
C ARG A 90 4.56 6.99 -9.90
N ILE A 91 3.31 6.97 -9.43
CA ILE A 91 2.16 6.32 -10.06
C ILE A 91 1.41 7.35 -10.89
N THR A 92 0.95 8.43 -10.25
CA THR A 92 0.20 9.52 -10.90
C THR A 92 0.26 10.80 -10.06
N SER A 93 -0.21 11.92 -10.61
CA SER A 93 -0.39 13.16 -9.85
C SER A 93 -1.51 13.03 -8.82
N SER A 94 -1.32 13.62 -7.65
CA SER A 94 -2.38 13.76 -6.65
C SER A 94 -3.42 14.75 -7.13
N LYS A 95 -4.70 14.43 -6.92
CA LYS A 95 -5.82 15.34 -7.14
C LYS A 95 -6.33 15.78 -5.77
N LEU A 96 -6.23 17.07 -5.50
CA LEU A 96 -6.67 17.68 -4.24
C LEU A 96 -8.19 17.50 -4.08
N GLU A 97 -8.64 17.20 -2.87
CA GLU A 97 -10.05 16.91 -2.53
C GLU A 97 -10.69 15.76 -3.33
N THR A 98 -9.87 14.90 -3.93
CA THR A 98 -10.36 13.75 -4.70
C THR A 98 -9.79 12.47 -4.11
N PRO A 99 -10.62 11.68 -3.39
CA PRO A 99 -10.23 10.35 -2.96
C PRO A 99 -9.77 9.52 -4.16
N THR A 100 -8.60 8.93 -4.06
CA THR A 100 -8.01 8.11 -5.13
C THR A 100 -7.70 6.73 -4.59
N LEU A 101 -8.33 5.71 -5.17
CA LEU A 101 -7.97 4.32 -4.93
C LEU A 101 -6.71 3.98 -5.71
N VAL A 102 -5.69 3.52 -5.01
CA VAL A 102 -4.49 2.89 -5.59
C VAL A 102 -4.47 1.43 -5.19
N VAL A 103 -4.14 0.57 -6.15
CA VAL A 103 -4.04 -0.88 -5.94
C VAL A 103 -2.66 -1.33 -6.36
N GLY A 104 -2.11 -2.30 -5.66
CA GLY A 104 -0.75 -2.75 -5.86
C GLY A 104 -0.69 -4.27 -5.85
N LYS A 105 0.03 -4.82 -6.81
CA LYS A 105 0.38 -6.23 -6.87
C LYS A 105 1.83 -6.37 -6.45
N VAL A 106 2.08 -7.05 -5.34
CA VAL A 106 3.41 -7.47 -4.93
C VAL A 106 3.59 -8.93 -5.33
N THR A 107 4.70 -9.24 -5.98
CA THR A 107 5.12 -10.61 -6.27
C THR A 107 6.46 -10.81 -5.61
N TRP A 108 6.51 -11.74 -4.67
CA TRP A 108 7.73 -12.11 -3.98
C TRP A 108 8.62 -12.90 -4.91
N GLY A 109 9.88 -12.50 -5.01
CA GLY A 109 10.87 -13.19 -5.81
C GLY A 109 11.00 -14.66 -5.39
N LYS A 110 11.46 -15.49 -6.32
CA LYS A 110 11.80 -16.88 -6.03
C LYS A 110 13.17 -17.18 -6.64
N ASN A 111 13.96 -18.04 -5.99
CA ASN A 111 15.24 -18.52 -6.51
C ASN A 111 16.24 -17.39 -6.84
N GLY A 112 16.28 -16.33 -6.03
CA GLY A 112 17.18 -15.19 -6.23
C GLY A 112 16.69 -14.15 -7.23
N GLU A 113 15.46 -14.29 -7.75
CA GLU A 113 14.77 -13.17 -8.41
C GLU A 113 14.39 -12.10 -7.38
N GLY A 114 14.44 -10.83 -7.78
CA GLY A 114 14.00 -9.73 -6.92
C GLY A 114 12.48 -9.59 -6.88
N ASP A 115 11.98 -9.13 -5.75
CA ASP A 115 10.59 -8.75 -5.54
C ASP A 115 10.15 -7.66 -6.51
N ARG A 116 8.86 -7.68 -6.86
CA ARG A 116 8.26 -6.73 -7.80
C ARG A 116 7.00 -6.15 -7.20
N PHE A 117 6.84 -4.83 -7.36
CA PHE A 117 5.64 -4.14 -6.94
C PHE A 117 5.05 -3.32 -8.10
N VAL A 118 3.86 -3.70 -8.55
CA VAL A 118 3.21 -3.13 -9.73
C VAL A 118 1.95 -2.35 -9.30
N PRO A 119 1.90 -1.03 -9.51
CA PRO A 119 0.74 -0.23 -9.16
C PRO A 119 -0.32 -0.24 -10.27
N TYR A 120 -1.58 -0.18 -9.89
CA TYR A 120 -2.75 -0.06 -10.73
C TYR A 120 -3.61 1.10 -10.25
N LEU A 121 -4.26 1.77 -11.19
CA LEU A 121 -5.27 2.79 -10.94
C LEU A 121 -6.61 2.27 -11.46
N PRO A 122 -7.43 1.65 -10.60
CA PRO A 122 -8.76 1.22 -10.99
C PRO A 122 -9.58 2.39 -11.53
N GLY A 123 -10.29 2.16 -12.63
CA GLY A 123 -11.32 3.08 -13.12
C GLY A 123 -12.61 2.97 -12.30
N HIS A 124 -13.62 3.74 -12.69
CA HIS A 124 -14.93 3.74 -12.02
C HIS A 124 -15.61 2.38 -11.94
N GLU A 125 -15.37 1.50 -12.93
CA GLU A 125 -15.93 0.14 -12.94
C GLU A 125 -15.24 -0.82 -11.97
N LEU A 126 -14.14 -0.38 -11.34
CA LEU A 126 -13.37 -1.15 -10.38
C LEU A 126 -12.81 -2.50 -10.91
N LYS A 127 -12.88 -2.74 -12.21
CA LYS A 127 -12.27 -3.91 -12.87
C LYS A 127 -10.75 -3.81 -12.87
N HIS A 128 -10.07 -4.95 -12.84
CA HIS A 128 -8.61 -5.02 -12.97
C HIS A 128 -8.20 -4.40 -14.31
N PRO A 129 -7.43 -3.29 -14.30
CA PRO A 129 -7.01 -2.65 -15.54
C PRO A 129 -6.03 -3.54 -16.33
N GLU A 130 -6.12 -3.50 -17.67
CA GLU A 130 -5.13 -4.15 -18.54
C GLU A 130 -3.76 -3.44 -18.43
N ASP A 131 -3.79 -2.11 -18.39
CA ASP A 131 -2.62 -1.27 -18.21
C ASP A 131 -2.30 -1.07 -16.73
N HIS A 132 -1.01 -1.09 -16.42
CA HIS A 132 -0.50 -0.81 -15.08
C HIS A 132 0.43 0.41 -15.08
N GLY A 133 0.57 1.03 -13.91
CA GLY A 133 1.56 2.09 -13.70
C GLY A 133 2.98 1.55 -13.77
N ARG A 134 3.97 2.44 -13.65
CA ARG A 134 5.37 2.01 -13.71
C ARG A 134 5.70 1.18 -12.45
N PRO A 135 6.15 -0.09 -12.57
CA PRO A 135 6.51 -0.93 -11.42
C PRO A 135 7.59 -0.30 -10.56
N SER A 136 7.77 -0.70 -9.31
CA SER A 136 8.97 -0.37 -8.55
C SER A 136 10.24 -0.85 -9.27
N VAL A 137 11.40 -0.33 -8.86
CA VAL A 137 12.66 -1.03 -9.14
C VAL A 137 12.60 -2.38 -8.38
N PRO A 138 13.14 -3.48 -8.92
CA PRO A 138 13.25 -4.72 -8.18
C PRO A 138 13.92 -4.49 -6.81
N PHE A 139 13.43 -5.18 -5.80
CA PHE A 139 13.91 -5.09 -4.43
C PHE A 139 14.02 -6.47 -3.81
N ASP A 140 14.54 -6.52 -2.60
CA ASP A 140 14.73 -7.75 -1.85
C ASP A 140 14.48 -7.39 -0.39
N ILE A 141 13.37 -7.88 0.15
CA ILE A 141 13.01 -7.76 1.56
C ILE A 141 12.63 -9.13 2.12
N ASP A 142 12.81 -9.33 3.41
CA ASP A 142 12.35 -10.55 4.07
C ASP A 142 10.85 -10.44 4.36
N GLN A 143 10.04 -10.83 3.36
CA GLN A 143 8.59 -10.78 3.44
C GLN A 143 8.03 -11.61 4.59
N THR A 144 8.77 -12.63 5.05
CA THR A 144 8.36 -13.47 6.19
C THR A 144 8.39 -12.73 7.53
N LYS A 145 9.05 -11.57 7.61
CA LYS A 145 9.09 -10.71 8.81
C LYS A 145 8.04 -9.60 8.81
N LEU A 146 7.30 -9.44 7.72
CA LEU A 146 6.25 -8.44 7.60
C LEU A 146 5.11 -8.76 8.57
N SER A 147 4.87 -7.84 9.50
CA SER A 147 3.96 -8.07 10.63
C SER A 147 3.25 -6.80 11.12
N LEU A 148 3.64 -5.62 10.62
CA LEU A 148 3.04 -4.35 10.99
C LEU A 148 2.41 -3.67 9.78
N LEU A 149 1.21 -3.13 9.95
CA LEU A 149 0.68 -2.09 9.08
C LEU A 149 1.02 -0.73 9.70
N VAL A 150 1.89 0.02 9.04
CA VAL A 150 2.47 1.28 9.53
C VAL A 150 1.93 2.42 8.70
N LEU A 151 1.27 3.38 9.37
CA LEU A 151 0.76 4.61 8.80
C LEU A 151 1.56 5.77 9.37
N GLN A 152 2.15 6.58 8.49
CA GLN A 152 2.94 7.74 8.89
C GLN A 152 2.58 8.95 8.04
N GLY A 153 2.74 10.15 8.60
CA GLY A 153 2.53 11.42 7.91
C GLY A 153 1.18 12.06 8.18
N GLU A 154 0.82 13.02 7.34
CA GLU A 154 -0.38 13.83 7.40
C GLU A 154 -1.32 13.43 6.26
N GLY A 155 -2.40 12.72 6.54
CA GLY A 155 -3.32 12.30 5.49
C GLY A 155 -4.51 11.54 6.01
N GLN A 156 -5.58 11.53 5.20
CA GLN A 156 -6.69 10.62 5.41
C GLN A 156 -6.41 9.34 4.63
N PHE A 157 -6.26 8.24 5.37
CA PHE A 157 -6.06 6.90 4.84
C PHE A 157 -7.35 6.12 5.10
N ASP A 158 -7.95 5.63 4.02
CA ASP A 158 -9.18 4.84 4.13
C ASP A 158 -9.08 3.57 3.29
N GLU A 159 -9.98 2.63 3.56
CA GLU A 159 -10.13 1.35 2.85
C GLU A 159 -8.81 0.59 2.65
N ILE A 160 -7.98 0.54 3.69
CA ILE A 160 -6.78 -0.29 3.71
C ILE A 160 -7.19 -1.75 3.59
N ARG A 161 -6.84 -2.41 2.49
CA ARG A 161 -7.13 -3.84 2.28
C ARG A 161 -5.89 -4.55 1.78
N ILE A 162 -5.71 -5.76 2.28
CA ILE A 162 -4.62 -6.66 1.91
C ILE A 162 -5.24 -8.03 1.67
N GLY A 163 -4.86 -8.70 0.59
CA GLY A 163 -5.48 -9.98 0.22
C GLY A 163 -4.81 -10.72 -0.94
N PRO A 164 -5.34 -11.92 -1.27
CA PRO A 164 -4.76 -12.81 -2.28
C PRO A 164 -5.06 -12.38 -3.72
N THR A 165 -6.12 -11.60 -3.95
CA THR A 165 -6.57 -11.23 -5.29
C THR A 165 -6.89 -9.75 -5.41
N TYR A 166 -6.90 -9.25 -6.64
CA TYR A 166 -7.30 -7.88 -6.95
C TYR A 166 -8.72 -7.57 -6.42
N GLU A 167 -9.68 -8.46 -6.66
CA GLU A 167 -11.08 -8.30 -6.23
C GLU A 167 -11.20 -8.19 -4.70
N SER A 168 -10.36 -8.94 -3.98
CA SER A 168 -10.35 -8.94 -2.51
C SER A 168 -9.92 -7.61 -1.90
N VAL A 169 -9.18 -6.79 -2.65
CA VAL A 169 -8.70 -5.48 -2.18
C VAL A 169 -9.47 -4.32 -2.79
N VAL A 170 -10.04 -4.46 -3.98
CA VAL A 170 -10.85 -3.38 -4.57
C VAL A 170 -12.26 -3.32 -3.97
N GLY A 171 -12.71 -4.38 -3.30
CA GLY A 171 -14.03 -4.38 -2.65
C GLY A 171 -15.17 -4.42 -3.66
N SER A 172 -14.93 -4.98 -4.86
CA SER A 172 -15.99 -5.32 -5.79
C SER A 172 -16.99 -6.21 -5.05
N GLY A 173 -18.12 -5.63 -4.67
CA GLY A 173 -19.12 -6.27 -3.85
C GLY A 173 -19.43 -7.66 -4.39
N VAL A 174 -19.31 -8.67 -3.53
CA VAL A 174 -20.12 -9.86 -3.72
C VAL A 174 -21.55 -9.33 -3.75
N LYS A 175 -22.21 -9.38 -4.92
CA LYS A 175 -23.67 -9.28 -4.95
C LYS A 175 -24.14 -10.48 -4.15
N THR A 176 -24.44 -10.28 -2.87
CA THR A 176 -25.29 -11.19 -2.13
C THR A 176 -26.58 -11.27 -2.94
N GLN A 177 -26.82 -12.45 -3.53
CA GLN A 177 -28.14 -12.84 -4.00
C GLN A 177 -29.08 -12.94 -2.80
#